data_AF-A0AAV1KU91-F1
#
_entry.id   AF-A0AAV1KU91-F1
#
_cell.length_a   1.000
_cell.length_b   1.000
_cell.length_c   1.000
_cell.angle_alpha   90.00
_cell.angle_beta   90.00
_cell.angle_gamma   90.00
#
_symmetry.space_group_name_H-M   'P 1'
#
loop_
_entity.id
_entity.type
_entity.pdbx_description
1 polymer ?
#
loop_
_entity_poly.entity_id
_entity_poly.type
_entity_poly.pdbx_seq_one_letter_code
_entity_poly.pdbx_strand_id
1 'polypeptide(L)'
;MESGKRSKNFTEREKMLLIKVAKEFVAIIDNKKTDGITVEAKKQAWMALTNKYNVVSESGFRTEKQLHALYDNLKKKARKHFSNDKFKSYKSGGGMFCQKQINEAAIINKRLDILKIQHQHELMKLEKTKILLDLDIELKRTLLENAKMDFEFKKNNLNL
;
A
#
# COMPACT_ATOMS: atom_id res chain seq x y z
N MET A 1 21.79 33.84 -6.41
CA MET A 1 21.73 32.51 -7.06
C MET A 1 22.77 31.64 -6.38
N GLU A 2 22.37 30.76 -5.45
CA GLU A 2 23.34 29.90 -4.77
C GLU A 2 23.89 28.85 -5.74
N SER A 3 25.21 28.85 -5.85
CA SER A 3 26.01 27.98 -6.70
C SER A 3 25.84 26.51 -6.30
N GLY A 4 25.72 25.65 -7.31
CA GLY A 4 25.30 24.26 -7.20
C GLY A 4 26.18 23.39 -6.31
N LYS A 5 25.87 23.35 -5.01
CA LYS A 5 26.30 22.24 -4.17
C LYS A 5 25.55 20.98 -4.62
N ARG A 6 26.31 20.01 -5.12
CA ARG A 6 25.79 18.68 -5.47
C ARG A 6 25.13 18.09 -4.23
N SER A 7 23.83 17.77 -4.32
CA SER A 7 23.12 17.15 -3.21
C SER A 7 23.77 15.82 -2.84
N LYS A 8 23.81 15.48 -1.55
CA LYS A 8 24.32 14.19 -1.07
C LYS A 8 23.63 13.03 -1.80
N ASN A 9 24.40 12.01 -2.20
CA ASN A 9 23.85 10.82 -2.83
C ASN A 9 22.88 10.10 -1.89
N PHE A 10 21.90 9.40 -2.46
CA PHE A 10 21.00 8.56 -1.69
C PHE A 10 21.67 7.23 -1.31
N THR A 11 21.75 6.98 -0.01
CA THR A 11 22.13 5.72 0.62
C THR A 11 21.09 4.64 0.33
N GLU A 12 21.44 3.38 0.60
CA GLU A 12 20.49 2.27 0.42
C GLU A 12 19.31 2.35 1.38
N ARG A 13 19.57 2.79 2.63
CA ARG A 13 18.51 3.04 3.62
C ARG A 13 17.52 4.10 3.13
N GLU A 14 18.01 5.21 2.57
CA GLU A 14 17.16 6.26 2.00
C GLU A 14 16.31 5.74 0.83
N LYS A 15 16.86 4.88 -0.04
CA LYS A 15 16.10 4.25 -1.13
C LYS A 15 15.01 3.33 -0.59
N MET A 16 15.33 2.50 0.41
CA MET A 16 14.38 1.60 1.04
C MET A 16 13.26 2.36 1.75
N LEU A 17 13.59 3.47 2.42
CA LEU A 17 12.60 4.37 3.02
C LEU A 17 11.68 4.95 1.95
N LEU A 18 12.23 5.46 0.84
CA LEU A 18 11.43 5.97 -0.27
C LEU A 18 10.47 4.92 -0.82
N ILE A 19 10.94 3.68 -1.04
CA ILE A 19 10.08 2.57 -1.50
C ILE A 19 8.98 2.28 -0.47
N LYS A 20 9.32 2.25 0.83
CA LYS A 20 8.35 1.97 1.90
C LYS A 20 7.23 3.01 1.91
N VAL A 21 7.58 4.30 1.84
CA VAL A 21 6.58 5.39 1.83
C VAL A 21 5.79 5.38 0.52
N ALA A 22 6.46 5.19 -0.62
CA ALA A 22 5.81 5.19 -1.94
C ALA A 22 4.77 4.09 -2.13
N LYS A 23 4.90 2.95 -1.42
CA LYS A 23 3.91 1.85 -1.47
C LYS A 23 2.50 2.32 -1.12
N GLU A 24 2.35 3.31 -0.24
CA GLU A 24 1.04 3.84 0.17
C GLU A 24 0.39 4.70 -0.92
N PHE A 25 1.19 5.28 -1.81
CA PHE A 25 0.75 6.22 -2.85
C PHE A 25 0.78 5.61 -4.26
N VAL A 26 1.26 4.37 -4.41
CA VAL A 26 1.56 3.72 -5.71
C VAL A 26 0.37 3.73 -6.68
N ALA A 27 -0.84 3.52 -6.18
CA ALA A 27 -2.07 3.51 -6.98
C ALA A 27 -2.35 4.86 -7.67
N ILE A 28 -1.89 5.96 -7.08
CA ILE A 28 -2.08 7.31 -7.59
C ILE A 28 -0.87 7.73 -8.45
N ILE A 29 0.35 7.59 -7.92
CA ILE A 29 1.57 8.07 -8.60
C ILE A 29 1.91 7.28 -9.87
N ASP A 30 1.60 5.97 -9.92
CA ASP A 30 1.82 5.13 -11.11
C ASP A 30 0.56 4.97 -11.98
N ASN A 31 -0.50 5.73 -11.69
CA ASN A 31 -1.69 5.79 -12.55
C ASN A 31 -1.30 6.30 -13.95
N LYS A 32 -1.78 5.65 -15.01
CA LYS A 32 -1.46 6.03 -16.40
C LYS A 32 -2.35 7.16 -16.96
N LYS A 33 -3.46 7.49 -16.28
CA LYS A 33 -4.37 8.55 -16.71
C LYS A 33 -3.70 9.94 -16.63
N THR A 34 -4.10 10.81 -17.54
CA THR A 34 -3.52 12.16 -17.74
C THR A 34 -4.59 13.27 -17.76
N ASP A 35 -5.81 12.99 -17.31
CA ASP A 35 -6.82 14.03 -17.12
C ASP A 35 -6.42 15.00 -15.98
N GLY A 36 -6.98 16.21 -16.00
CA GLY A 36 -6.60 17.27 -15.06
C GLY A 36 -6.79 16.89 -13.59
N ILE A 37 -7.84 16.11 -13.27
CA ILE A 37 -8.11 15.62 -11.92
C ILE A 37 -7.00 14.64 -11.48
N THR A 38 -6.64 13.69 -12.34
CA THR A 38 -5.57 12.73 -12.05
C THR A 38 -4.21 13.41 -11.93
N VAL A 39 -3.93 14.43 -12.75
CA VAL A 39 -2.68 15.20 -12.68
C VAL A 39 -2.56 15.91 -11.33
N GLU A 40 -3.62 16.59 -10.89
CA GLU A 40 -3.61 17.25 -9.59
C GLU A 40 -3.52 16.24 -8.43
N ALA A 41 -4.25 15.12 -8.51
CA ALA A 41 -4.16 14.05 -7.50
C ALA A 41 -2.74 13.48 -7.38
N LYS A 42 -2.04 13.29 -8.49
CA LYS A 42 -0.63 12.87 -8.50
C LYS A 42 0.29 13.89 -7.84
N LYS A 43 0.10 15.17 -8.15
CA LYS A 43 0.87 16.27 -7.54
C LYS A 43 0.68 16.29 -6.03
N GLN A 44 -0.56 16.19 -5.55
CA GLN A 44 -0.86 16.12 -4.12
C GLN A 44 -0.26 14.87 -3.47
N ALA A 45 -0.33 13.71 -4.13
CA ALA A 45 0.29 12.48 -3.64
C ALA A 45 1.82 12.60 -3.52
N TRP A 46 2.48 13.26 -4.48
CA TRP A 46 3.92 13.51 -4.42
C TRP A 46 4.32 14.48 -3.31
N MET A 47 3.54 15.53 -3.08
CA MET A 47 3.74 16.45 -1.95
C MET A 47 3.59 15.70 -0.61
N ALA A 48 2.53 14.91 -0.45
CA ALA A 48 2.29 14.11 0.75
C ALA A 48 3.40 13.08 1.00
N LEU A 49 3.83 12.37 -0.05
CA LEU A 49 4.95 11.43 0.00
C LEU A 49 6.24 12.13 0.42
N THR A 50 6.53 13.30 -0.15
CA THR A 50 7.74 14.08 0.16
C THR A 50 7.75 14.53 1.62
N ASN A 51 6.63 15.03 2.12
CA ASN A 51 6.49 15.40 3.53
C ASN A 51 6.71 14.18 4.44
N LYS A 52 6.05 13.06 4.15
CA LYS A 52 6.19 11.83 4.95
C LYS A 52 7.62 11.27 4.92
N TYR A 53 8.27 11.33 3.77
CA TYR A 53 9.68 10.95 3.64
C TYR A 53 10.57 11.85 4.50
N ASN A 54 10.42 13.17 4.40
CA ASN A 54 11.26 14.14 5.11
C ASN A 54 11.07 14.12 6.63
N VAL A 55 9.87 13.80 7.12
CA VAL A 55 9.60 13.61 8.55
C VAL A 55 10.37 12.42 9.13
N VAL A 56 10.53 11.35 8.33
CA VAL A 56 11.21 10.11 8.77
C VAL A 56 12.71 10.12 8.42
N SER A 57 13.13 10.97 7.49
CA SER A 57 14.50 11.02 7.00
C SER A 57 15.45 11.64 8.02
N GLU A 58 16.37 10.84 8.54
CA GLU A 58 17.49 11.30 9.39
C GLU A 58 18.60 12.01 8.58
N SER A 59 18.60 11.81 7.26
CA SER A 59 19.65 12.24 6.33
C SER A 59 19.51 13.71 5.88
N GLY A 60 18.45 14.38 6.33
CA GLY A 60 18.08 15.74 5.95
C GLY A 60 16.97 15.81 4.90
N PHE A 61 16.62 17.05 4.56
CA PHE A 61 15.50 17.38 3.69
C PHE A 61 15.78 17.09 2.20
N ARG A 62 14.79 16.53 1.51
CA ARG A 62 14.82 16.27 0.07
C ARG A 62 13.65 16.95 -0.62
N THR A 63 13.90 17.48 -1.81
CA THR A 63 12.84 18.09 -2.63
C THR A 63 12.06 17.01 -3.37
N GLU A 64 10.79 17.31 -3.67
CA GLU A 64 9.91 16.42 -4.45
C GLU A 64 10.58 15.97 -5.76
N LYS A 65 11.22 16.90 -6.49
CA LYS A 65 11.94 16.62 -7.73
C LYS A 65 13.07 15.58 -7.54
N GLN A 66 13.79 15.63 -6.42
CA GLN A 66 14.85 14.66 -6.13
C GLN A 66 14.27 13.26 -5.86
N LEU A 67 13.17 13.19 -5.11
CA LEU A 67 12.49 11.93 -4.79
C LEU A 67 11.84 11.32 -6.04
N HIS A 68 11.25 12.13 -6.90
CA HIS A 68 10.67 11.70 -8.17
C HIS A 68 11.75 11.08 -9.07
N ALA A 69 12.87 11.77 -9.25
CA ALA A 69 14.01 11.27 -10.02
C ALA A 69 14.58 9.98 -9.42
N LEU A 70 14.68 9.87 -8.09
CA LEU A 70 15.12 8.64 -7.43
C LEU A 70 14.15 7.49 -7.67
N TYR A 71 12.85 7.72 -7.51
CA TYR A 71 11.81 6.72 -7.71
C TYR A 71 11.80 6.19 -9.15
N ASP A 72 11.88 7.08 -10.14
CA ASP A 72 11.96 6.69 -11.55
C ASP A 72 13.22 5.89 -11.87
N ASN A 73 14.36 6.28 -11.29
CA ASN A 73 15.61 5.52 -11.43
C ASN A 73 15.51 4.13 -10.80
N LEU A 74 14.88 4.00 -9.63
CA LEU A 74 14.62 2.71 -8.99
C LEU A 74 13.72 1.83 -9.85
N LYS A 75 12.62 2.38 -10.40
CA LYS A 75 11.75 1.66 -11.33
C LYS A 75 12.49 1.22 -12.60
N LYS A 76 13.33 2.08 -13.18
CA LYS A 76 14.17 1.75 -14.34
C LYS A 76 15.14 0.61 -14.03
N LYS A 77 15.83 0.67 -12.89
CA LYS A 77 16.74 -0.39 -12.43
C LYS A 77 16.02 -1.71 -12.22
N ALA A 78 14.85 -1.69 -11.58
CA ALA A 78 14.03 -2.88 -11.38
C ALA A 78 13.65 -3.51 -12.73
N ARG A 79 13.12 -2.73 -13.68
CA ARG A 79 12.81 -3.23 -15.03
C ARG A 79 14.03 -3.83 -15.75
N LYS A 80 15.18 -3.16 -15.68
CA LYS A 80 16.43 -3.65 -16.29
C LYS A 80 16.88 -4.99 -15.67
N HIS A 81 16.75 -5.13 -14.35
CA HIS A 81 17.05 -6.40 -13.67
C HIS A 81 16.16 -7.52 -14.21
N PHE A 82 14.83 -7.32 -14.23
CA PHE A 82 13.89 -8.31 -14.76
C PHE A 82 14.12 -8.63 -16.26
N SER A 83 14.45 -7.64 -17.09
CA SER A 83 14.74 -7.87 -18.51
C SER A 83 16.07 -8.60 -18.72
N ASN A 84 17.10 -8.29 -17.94
CA ASN A 84 18.38 -8.99 -18.00
C ASN A 84 18.27 -10.44 -17.49
N ASP A 85 17.46 -10.69 -16.46
CA ASP A 85 17.21 -12.05 -15.98
C ASP A 85 16.50 -12.89 -17.04
N LYS A 86 15.48 -12.31 -17.71
CA LYS A 86 14.82 -12.94 -18.86
C LYS A 86 15.79 -13.15 -20.03
N PHE A 87 16.62 -12.17 -20.38
CA PHE A 87 17.56 -12.33 -21.50
C PHE A 87 18.66 -13.36 -21.23
N LYS A 88 19.17 -13.42 -19.99
CA LYS A 88 20.14 -14.44 -19.57
C LYS A 88 19.56 -15.85 -19.61
N SER A 89 18.25 -16.03 -19.41
CA SER A 89 17.62 -17.34 -19.57
C SER A 89 17.49 -17.81 -21.02
N TYR A 90 17.57 -16.91 -22.02
CA TYR A 90 17.40 -17.27 -23.45
C TYR A 90 18.70 -17.43 -24.23
N LYS A 91 19.87 -17.05 -23.69
CA LYS A 91 21.15 -17.01 -24.44
C LYS A 91 22.11 -18.19 -24.28
N SER A 92 21.73 -19.26 -23.60
CA SER A 92 22.58 -20.47 -23.54
C SER A 92 22.16 -21.48 -24.60
N GLY A 93 22.50 -21.18 -25.86
CA GLY A 93 22.49 -22.15 -26.95
C GLY A 93 23.72 -23.04 -26.85
N GLY A 94 23.54 -24.26 -26.33
CA GLY A 94 24.53 -25.35 -26.38
C GLY A 94 25.61 -25.30 -25.31
N GLY A 95 25.38 -25.97 -24.17
CA GLY A 95 26.46 -26.30 -23.23
C GLY A 95 26.04 -26.40 -21.77
N MET A 96 25.92 -27.65 -21.32
CA MET A 96 25.88 -28.20 -19.95
C MET A 96 25.61 -27.26 -18.76
N PHE A 97 24.56 -27.62 -18.02
CA PHE A 97 24.14 -27.12 -16.72
C PHE A 97 25.29 -26.83 -15.73
N CYS A 98 25.35 -25.59 -15.24
CA CYS A 98 25.86 -25.26 -13.91
C CYS A 98 24.77 -24.46 -13.18
N GLN A 99 23.80 -25.18 -12.65
CA GLN A 99 22.68 -24.65 -11.91
C GLN A 99 23.19 -24.14 -10.56
N LYS A 100 23.34 -22.82 -10.39
CA LYS A 100 23.17 -22.28 -9.03
C LYS A 100 21.67 -22.35 -8.76
N GLN A 101 21.28 -23.42 -8.07
CA GLN A 101 19.90 -23.69 -7.65
C GLN A 101 19.25 -22.39 -7.18
N ILE A 102 18.34 -21.87 -8.00
CA ILE A 102 17.36 -20.91 -7.54
C ILE A 102 16.51 -21.73 -6.59
N ASN A 103 16.70 -21.53 -5.29
CA ASN A 103 16.03 -22.35 -4.28
C ASN A 103 14.53 -22.06 -4.39
N GLU A 104 13.79 -22.91 -5.10
CA GLU A 104 12.35 -22.75 -5.37
C GLU A 104 11.58 -22.54 -4.07
N ALA A 105 12.05 -23.17 -2.99
CA ALA A 105 11.55 -22.97 -1.64
C ALA A 105 11.56 -21.49 -1.21
N ALA A 106 12.58 -20.70 -1.57
CA ALA A 106 12.65 -19.29 -1.22
C ALA A 106 11.63 -18.42 -2.00
N ILE A 107 11.29 -18.81 -3.23
CA ILE A 107 10.25 -18.14 -4.03
C ILE A 107 8.87 -18.53 -3.51
N ILE A 108 8.66 -19.82 -3.23
CA ILE A 108 7.43 -20.36 -2.65
C ILE A 108 7.17 -19.72 -1.28
N ASN A 109 8.20 -19.57 -0.43
CA ASN A 109 8.10 -18.91 0.87
C ASN A 109 7.70 -17.44 0.74
N LYS A 110 8.35 -16.67 -0.15
CA LYS A 110 7.95 -15.26 -0.40
C LYS A 110 6.52 -15.15 -0.92
N ARG A 111 6.07 -16.10 -1.75
CA ARG A 111 4.70 -16.12 -2.27
C ARG A 111 3.70 -16.53 -1.18
N LEU A 112 4.04 -17.49 -0.34
CA LEU A 112 3.27 -17.89 0.85
C LEU A 112 3.13 -16.74 1.84
N ASP A 113 4.18 -15.94 2.07
CA ASP A 113 4.12 -14.79 2.96
C ASP A 113 3.14 -13.72 2.44
N ILE A 114 3.15 -13.46 1.13
CA ILE A 114 2.19 -12.55 0.50
C ILE A 114 0.75 -13.09 0.67
N LEU A 115 0.53 -14.38 0.44
CA LEU A 115 -0.79 -15.01 0.58
C LEU A 115 -1.29 -14.99 2.05
N LYS A 116 -0.40 -15.23 3.02
CA LYS A 116 -0.72 -15.14 4.45
C LYS A 116 -1.15 -13.72 4.84
N ILE A 117 -0.44 -12.70 4.36
CA ILE A 117 -0.77 -11.30 4.62
C ILE A 117 -2.14 -10.93 4.01
N GLN A 118 -2.41 -11.39 2.79
CA GLN A 118 -3.70 -11.17 2.13
C GLN A 118 -4.84 -11.83 2.90
N HIS A 119 -4.65 -13.08 3.33
CA HIS A 119 -5.64 -13.81 4.10
C HIS A 119 -5.92 -13.16 5.47
N GLN A 120 -4.88 -12.72 6.19
CA GLN A 120 -5.05 -11.99 7.45
C GLN A 120 -5.85 -10.69 7.26
N HIS A 121 -5.60 -9.97 6.17
CA HIS A 121 -6.37 -8.76 5.87
C HIS A 121 -7.85 -9.07 5.57
N GLU A 122 -8.14 -10.18 4.89
CA GLU A 122 -9.52 -10.64 4.67
C GLU A 122 -10.21 -11.04 5.98
N LEU A 123 -9.53 -11.75 6.87
CA LEU A 123 -10.07 -12.11 8.19
C LEU A 123 -10.40 -10.86 9.02
N MET A 124 -9.51 -9.86 9.05
CA MET A 124 -9.78 -8.61 9.74
C MET A 124 -10.97 -7.85 9.15
N LYS A 125 -11.18 -7.91 7.83
CA LYS A 125 -12.37 -7.32 7.20
C LYS A 125 -13.65 -8.02 7.64
N LEU A 126 -13.66 -9.35 7.65
CA LEU A 126 -14.82 -10.15 8.06
C LEU A 126 -15.18 -9.93 9.53
N GLU A 127 -14.18 -9.89 10.41
CA GLU A 127 -14.38 -9.64 11.84
C GLU A 127 -14.99 -8.26 12.09
N LYS A 128 -14.48 -7.23 11.40
CA LYS A 128 -15.06 -5.88 11.45
C LYS A 128 -16.51 -5.86 10.98
N THR A 129 -16.85 -6.59 9.92
CA THR A 129 -18.23 -6.71 9.42
C THR A 129 -19.13 -7.45 10.42
N LYS A 130 -18.63 -8.50 11.07
CA LYS A 130 -19.38 -9.25 12.07
C LYS A 130 -19.77 -8.37 13.26
N ILE A 131 -18.82 -7.62 13.81
CA ILE A 131 -19.08 -6.67 14.92
C ILE A 131 -20.15 -5.65 14.53
N LEU A 132 -20.08 -5.10 13.31
CA LEU A 132 -21.08 -4.16 12.79
C LEU A 132 -22.48 -4.76 12.71
N LEU A 133 -22.60 -6.01 12.26
CA LEU A 133 -23.88 -6.72 12.18
C LEU A 133 -24.44 -7.06 13.57
N ASP A 134 -23.58 -7.51 14.49
CA ASP A 134 -23.97 -7.84 15.86
C ASP A 134 -24.52 -6.60 16.58
N LEU A 135 -23.87 -5.44 16.42
CA LEU A 135 -24.34 -4.15 16.94
C LEU A 135 -25.68 -3.72 16.30
N ASP A 136 -25.85 -3.91 14.99
CA ASP A 136 -27.10 -3.59 14.30
C ASP A 136 -28.27 -4.47 14.79
N ILE A 137 -28.00 -5.75 15.05
CA ILE A 137 -28.99 -6.68 15.62
C ILE A 137 -29.37 -6.25 17.05
N GLU A 138 -28.40 -5.90 17.89
CA GLU A 138 -28.65 -5.47 19.27
C GLU A 138 -29.43 -4.15 19.35
N LEU A 139 -29.10 -3.21 18.46
CA LEU A 139 -29.85 -1.96 18.32
C LEU A 139 -31.31 -2.23 17.93
N LYS A 140 -31.54 -3.11 16.95
CA LYS A 140 -32.89 -3.49 16.50
C LYS A 140 -33.70 -4.16 17.62
N ARG A 141 -33.08 -5.01 18.43
CA ARG A 141 -33.74 -5.65 19.59
C ARG A 141 -34.17 -4.61 20.63
N THR A 142 -33.26 -3.71 21.01
CA THR A 142 -33.54 -2.64 21.97
C THR A 142 -34.70 -1.74 21.52
N LEU A 143 -34.71 -1.34 20.24
CA LEU A 143 -35.79 -0.55 19.67
C LEU A 143 -37.14 -1.28 19.71
N LEU A 144 -37.14 -2.59 19.46
CA LEU A 144 -38.35 -3.41 19.53
C LEU A 144 -38.88 -3.54 20.97
N GLU A 145 -38.00 -3.76 21.95
CA GLU A 145 -38.36 -3.81 23.37
C GLU A 145 -39.00 -2.49 23.82
N ASN A 146 -38.38 -1.36 23.45
CA ASN A 146 -38.90 -0.03 23.76
C ASN A 146 -40.29 0.20 23.12
N ALA A 147 -40.46 -0.17 21.85
CA ALA A 147 -41.76 -0.04 21.17
C ALA A 147 -42.86 -0.91 21.80
N LYS A 148 -42.51 -2.13 22.28
CA LYS A 148 -43.45 -2.99 23.02
C LYS A 148 -43.84 -2.37 24.37
N MET A 149 -42.88 -1.82 25.10
CA MET A 149 -43.14 -1.13 26.38
C MET A 149 -44.05 0.07 26.19
N ASP A 150 -43.80 0.89 25.16
CA ASP A 150 -44.65 2.04 24.82
C ASP A 150 -46.08 1.61 24.47
N PHE A 151 -46.24 0.49 23.77
CA PHE A 151 -47.54 -0.07 23.43
C PHE A 151 -48.30 -0.57 24.66
N GLU A 152 -47.66 -1.33 25.55
CA GLU A 152 -48.26 -1.80 26.80
C GLU A 152 -48.59 -0.63 27.73
N PHE A 153 -47.73 0.38 27.81
CA PHE A 153 -48.02 1.60 28.56
C PHE A 153 -49.26 2.34 28.03
N LYS A 154 -49.39 2.49 26.71
CA LYS A 154 -50.60 3.07 26.10
C LYS A 154 -51.84 2.21 26.39
N LYS A 155 -51.76 0.90 26.20
CA LYS A 155 -52.86 -0.04 26.45
C LYS A 155 -53.36 0.01 27.89
N ASN A 156 -52.45 0.05 28.88
CA ASN A 156 -52.82 0.11 30.30
C ASN A 156 -53.43 1.47 30.69
N ASN A 157 -53.03 2.57 30.06
CA ASN A 157 -53.60 3.90 30.30
C ASN A 157 -54.92 4.15 29.54
N LEU A 158 -55.26 3.36 28.51
CA LEU A 158 -56.52 3.44 27.77
C LEU A 158 -57.65 2.54 28.32
N ASN A 159 -57.37 1.67 29.29
CA ASN A 159 -58.35 0.77 29.93
C ASN A 159 -58.90 1.31 31.28
N LEU A 160 -58.90 2.64 31.46
CA LEU A 160 -59.68 3.39 32.46
C LEU A 160 -60.76 4.20 31.75
#